data_AF-A0A923QWW7-F1
#
_entry.id   AF-A0A923QWW7-F1
#
_cell.length_a   1.000
_cell.length_b   1.000
_cell.length_c   1.000
_cell.angle_alpha   90.00
_cell.angle_beta   90.00
_cell.angle_gamma   90.00
#
_symmetry.space_group_name_H-M   'P 1'
#
loop_
_entity.id
_entity.type
_entity.pdbx_description
1 polymer ?
#
loop_
_entity_poly.entity_id
_entity_poly.type
_entity_poly.pdbx_seq_one_letter_code
_entity_poly.pdbx_strand_id
1 'polypeptide(L)'
;MRAKNFRRENVGFSAKLTLVWIFLALTILQARATPKDAILTLSPDQITIHSEIYIYGAEATNDVAKTYQESILAYWSKDYKGRDWKVTDPKTRRNYTVAFDVHVSVFNEKERATSFFIFDNLNPSSRKNYIRVSEVCRGRFRSHVSMYGDTGVWCAGGPPSVIAHEYGHLLGLIDRYHSVRDHNELDHGWESNLMADGMGGEVEQRNIDAALQETIRRLNPQEQ
;
A
#
# COMPACT_ATOMS: atom_id res chain seq x y z
N MET A 1 49.66 73.24 -0.97
CA MET A 1 50.33 72.22 -1.82
C MET A 1 50.18 70.88 -1.13
N ARG A 2 49.18 70.09 -1.51
CA ARG A 2 49.17 69.03 -2.55
C ARG A 2 49.45 67.65 -1.94
N ALA A 3 48.34 66.92 -1.80
CA ALA A 3 48.21 65.53 -1.40
C ALA A 3 49.04 64.57 -2.26
N LYS A 4 49.49 63.47 -1.66
CA LYS A 4 49.87 62.25 -2.38
C LYS A 4 48.86 61.14 -2.08
N ASN A 5 48.28 60.68 -3.16
CA ASN A 5 47.20 59.70 -3.26
C ASN A 5 47.66 58.31 -2.83
N PHE A 6 46.90 57.66 -1.96
CA PHE A 6 46.93 56.20 -1.79
C PHE A 6 45.70 55.64 -2.53
N ARG A 7 45.94 54.99 -3.68
CA ARG A 7 44.92 54.23 -4.41
C ARG A 7 44.55 53.00 -3.58
N ARG A 8 43.28 52.90 -3.18
CA ARG A 8 42.65 51.63 -2.81
C ARG A 8 42.08 51.02 -4.09
N GLU A 9 42.61 49.88 -4.49
CA GLU A 9 41.95 49.05 -5.50
C GLU A 9 40.82 48.26 -4.82
N ASN A 10 39.62 48.49 -5.33
CA ASN A 10 38.44 47.68 -5.05
C ASN A 10 38.61 46.35 -5.78
N VAL A 11 38.68 45.24 -5.02
CA VAL A 11 38.30 43.94 -5.54
C VAL A 11 37.06 43.50 -4.78
N GLY A 12 35.93 43.64 -5.46
CA GLY A 12 34.64 43.23 -4.95
C GLY A 12 34.55 41.71 -4.88
N PHE A 13 34.07 41.21 -3.74
CA PHE A 13 33.42 39.91 -3.67
C PHE A 13 32.17 40.07 -2.80
N SER A 14 31.07 40.48 -3.42
CA SER A 14 29.75 40.39 -2.81
C SER A 14 29.35 38.93 -2.86
N ALA A 15 29.68 38.18 -1.81
CA ALA A 15 29.07 36.88 -1.57
C ALA A 15 27.60 37.13 -1.21
N LYS A 16 26.71 37.12 -2.21
CA LYS A 16 25.28 36.94 -1.98
C LYS A 16 25.10 35.54 -1.41
N LEU A 17 24.96 35.47 -0.10
CA LEU A 17 24.61 34.28 0.65
C LEU A 17 23.15 33.94 0.33
N THR A 18 22.91 33.22 -0.76
CA THR A 18 21.60 32.61 -1.00
C THR A 18 21.52 31.39 -0.10
N LEU A 19 20.95 31.56 1.09
CA LEU A 19 20.54 30.45 1.94
C LEU A 19 19.47 29.65 1.20
N VAL A 20 19.90 28.59 0.54
CA VAL A 20 19.02 27.54 0.02
C VAL A 20 18.72 26.62 1.20
N TRP A 21 17.61 26.88 1.89
CA TRP A 21 17.05 25.96 2.86
C TRP A 21 16.39 24.80 2.10
N ILE A 22 17.16 23.79 1.71
CA ILE A 22 16.61 22.49 1.33
C ILE A 22 16.45 21.69 2.62
N PHE A 23 15.28 21.82 3.25
CA PHE A 23 14.78 20.78 4.15
C PHE A 23 14.03 19.76 3.28
N LEU A 24 14.74 18.80 2.71
CA LEU A 24 14.13 17.54 2.31
C LEU A 24 14.23 16.59 3.52
N ALA A 25 13.35 16.80 4.49
CA ALA A 25 13.11 15.77 5.49
C ALA A 25 12.29 14.67 4.80
N LEU A 26 12.98 13.65 4.29
CA LEU A 26 12.34 12.37 3.98
C LEU A 26 11.98 11.72 5.31
N THR A 27 10.86 12.14 5.89
CA THR A 27 10.36 11.55 7.13
C THR A 27 9.74 10.22 6.78
N ILE A 28 10.47 9.13 6.99
CA ILE A 28 9.90 7.79 7.02
C ILE A 28 9.09 7.69 8.31
N LEU A 29 7.82 8.11 8.26
CA LEU A 29 6.91 7.91 9.37
C LEU A 29 6.45 6.45 9.38
N GLN A 30 7.10 5.60 10.18
CA GLN A 30 6.57 4.28 10.53
C GLN A 30 5.38 4.45 11.49
N ALA A 31 4.25 4.91 10.96
CA ALA A 31 3.01 5.03 11.73
C ALA A 31 2.51 3.63 12.13
N ARG A 32 2.33 3.37 13.43
CA ARG A 32 1.80 2.11 13.99
C ARG A 32 0.30 1.87 13.72
N ALA A 33 -0.23 2.30 12.58
CA ALA A 33 -1.56 1.92 12.06
C ALA A 33 -1.62 2.25 10.57
N THR A 34 -0.70 1.64 9.86
CA THR A 34 -0.81 1.43 8.43
C THR A 34 -1.95 0.45 8.14
N PRO A 35 -2.38 0.32 6.88
CA PRO A 35 -2.82 -0.99 6.38
C PRO A 35 -1.93 -2.05 7.02
N LYS A 36 -2.53 -3.00 7.74
CA LYS A 36 -1.92 -3.69 8.89
C LYS A 36 -0.51 -4.21 8.60
N ASP A 37 -0.29 -4.59 7.33
CA ASP A 37 0.91 -5.25 6.81
C ASP A 37 1.50 -4.55 5.57
N ALA A 38 1.39 -3.21 5.50
CA ALA A 38 2.04 -2.37 4.50
C ALA A 38 2.89 -1.27 5.16
N ILE A 39 3.92 -0.80 4.46
CA ILE A 39 4.77 0.33 4.87
C ILE A 39 4.36 1.55 4.06
N LEU A 40 4.20 2.70 4.71
CA LEU A 40 3.87 3.96 4.02
C LEU A 40 5.09 4.87 3.97
N THR A 41 5.37 5.43 2.80
CA THR A 41 6.34 6.52 2.65
C THR A 41 5.63 7.81 2.25
N LEU A 42 6.02 8.92 2.88
CA LEU A 42 5.50 10.24 2.60
C LEU A 42 6.60 11.08 1.94
N SER A 43 6.31 11.54 0.73
CA SER A 43 7.03 12.63 0.08
C SER A 43 6.16 13.89 0.15
N PRO A 44 6.67 15.08 -0.24
CA PRO A 44 5.88 16.31 -0.21
C PRO A 44 4.49 16.14 -0.86
N ASP A 45 4.38 15.52 -2.03
CA ASP A 45 3.14 15.54 -2.81
C ASP A 45 2.58 14.14 -3.11
N GLN A 46 3.17 13.11 -2.52
CA GLN A 46 2.79 11.71 -2.75
C GLN A 46 2.92 10.86 -1.49
N ILE A 47 1.91 10.03 -1.26
CA ILE A 47 1.93 8.90 -0.32
C ILE A 47 2.14 7.63 -1.14
N THR A 48 3.13 6.80 -0.79
CA THR A 48 3.34 5.49 -1.43
C THR A 48 3.05 4.39 -0.42
N ILE A 49 2.22 3.43 -0.84
CA ILE A 49 1.86 2.23 -0.09
C ILE A 49 2.74 1.08 -0.58
N HIS A 50 3.69 0.66 0.26
CA HIS A 50 4.60 -0.45 -0.02
C HIS A 50 4.08 -1.74 0.60
N SER A 51 4.00 -2.81 -0.18
CA SER A 51 3.59 -4.13 0.30
C SER A 51 4.54 -5.21 -0.19
N GLU A 52 5.07 -5.99 0.75
CA GLU A 52 5.86 -7.19 0.48
C GLU A 52 5.01 -8.44 0.74
N ILE A 53 4.78 -9.23 -0.30
CA ILE A 53 3.96 -10.44 -0.25
C ILE A 53 4.81 -11.64 -0.66
N TYR A 54 4.87 -12.63 0.22
CA TYR A 54 5.56 -13.89 0.00
C TYR A 54 4.54 -15.00 -0.21
N ILE A 55 4.57 -15.64 -1.38
CA ILE A 55 3.71 -16.78 -1.68
C ILE A 55 4.41 -18.11 -1.43
N TYR A 56 3.71 -19.11 -0.90
CA TYR A 56 4.28 -20.41 -0.59
C TYR A 56 3.31 -21.57 -0.84
N GLY A 57 3.82 -22.81 -0.85
CA GLY A 57 3.06 -24.02 -1.16
C GLY A 57 3.43 -24.60 -2.53
N ALA A 58 2.89 -25.78 -2.84
CA ALA A 58 3.24 -26.55 -4.03
C ALA A 58 3.02 -25.76 -5.34
N GLU A 59 1.98 -24.93 -5.38
CA GLU A 59 1.61 -24.11 -6.54
C GLU A 59 2.28 -22.73 -6.57
N ALA A 60 3.09 -22.38 -5.56
CA ALA A 60 3.74 -21.08 -5.51
C ALA A 60 4.92 -21.03 -6.49
N THR A 61 4.66 -20.52 -7.70
CA THR A 61 5.65 -20.31 -8.76
C THR A 61 5.92 -18.82 -8.99
N ASN A 62 7.05 -18.50 -9.62
CA ASN A 62 7.36 -17.13 -10.01
C ASN A 62 6.32 -16.56 -10.98
N ASP A 63 5.71 -17.41 -11.82
CA ASP A 63 4.64 -17.00 -12.73
C ASP A 63 3.35 -16.65 -11.96
N VAL A 64 3.02 -17.42 -10.91
CA VAL A 64 1.89 -17.09 -10.02
C VAL A 64 2.18 -15.79 -9.26
N ALA A 65 3.39 -15.62 -8.71
CA ALA A 65 3.78 -14.40 -8.02
C ALA A 65 3.65 -13.17 -8.93
N LYS A 66 4.18 -13.26 -10.15
CA LYS A 66 4.06 -12.21 -11.17
C LYS A 66 2.60 -11.91 -11.51
N THR A 67 1.79 -12.94 -11.73
CA THR A 67 0.36 -12.79 -12.03
C THR A 67 -0.38 -12.06 -10.91
N TYR A 68 -0.09 -12.39 -9.65
CA TYR A 68 -0.69 -11.70 -8.51
C TYR A 68 -0.27 -10.25 -8.42
N GLN A 69 1.03 -9.96 -8.57
CA GLN A 69 1.53 -8.58 -8.57
C GLN A 69 0.86 -7.75 -9.66
N GLU A 70 0.80 -8.26 -10.88
CA GLU A 70 0.16 -7.59 -12.02
C GLU A 70 -1.34 -7.38 -11.77
N SER A 71 -2.04 -8.38 -11.22
CA SER A 71 -3.47 -8.29 -10.89
C SER A 71 -3.74 -7.20 -9.85
N ILE A 72 -2.93 -7.14 -8.79
CA ILE A 72 -3.05 -6.12 -7.75
C ILE A 72 -2.81 -4.73 -8.35
N LEU A 73 -1.70 -4.55 -9.07
CA LEU A 73 -1.35 -3.25 -9.62
C LEU A 73 -2.35 -2.78 -10.69
N ALA A 74 -2.96 -3.69 -11.45
CA ALA A 74 -3.99 -3.35 -12.43
C ALA A 74 -5.23 -2.70 -11.80
N TYR A 75 -5.64 -3.18 -10.61
CA TYR A 75 -6.80 -2.64 -9.89
C TYR A 75 -6.46 -1.45 -9.00
N TRP A 76 -5.30 -1.47 -8.35
CA TRP A 76 -4.98 -0.55 -7.27
C TRP A 76 -4.13 0.64 -7.70
N SER A 77 -3.43 0.61 -8.84
CA SER A 77 -2.52 1.73 -9.19
C SER A 77 -3.25 3.00 -9.60
N LYS A 78 -4.43 2.86 -10.23
CA LYS A 78 -5.25 3.94 -10.79
C LYS A 78 -6.71 3.54 -10.72
N ASP A 79 -7.60 4.52 -10.82
CA ASP A 79 -9.03 4.22 -10.96
C ASP A 79 -9.37 3.62 -12.33
N TYR A 80 -10.60 3.13 -12.50
CA TYR A 80 -11.08 2.53 -13.76
C TYR A 80 -11.03 3.48 -14.98
N LYS A 81 -10.80 4.79 -14.78
CA LYS A 81 -10.60 5.78 -15.85
C LYS A 81 -9.12 6.13 -16.06
N GLY A 82 -8.20 5.45 -15.41
CA GLY A 82 -6.76 5.70 -15.49
C GLY A 82 -6.29 6.92 -14.70
N ARG A 83 -7.10 7.45 -13.78
CA ARG A 83 -6.75 8.62 -12.96
C ARG A 83 -6.01 8.20 -11.70
N ASP A 84 -5.08 9.04 -11.28
CA ASP A 84 -4.37 8.84 -10.01
C ASP A 84 -5.31 9.07 -8.83
N TRP A 85 -5.10 8.25 -7.80
CA TRP A 85 -5.76 8.41 -6.51
C TRP A 85 -5.31 9.69 -5.82
N LYS A 86 -6.25 10.35 -5.14
CA LYS A 86 -5.98 11.60 -4.43
C LYS A 86 -6.56 11.58 -3.05
N VAL A 87 -5.79 12.06 -2.09
CA VAL A 87 -6.22 12.20 -0.72
C VAL A 87 -5.95 13.63 -0.28
N THR A 88 -6.93 14.24 0.38
CA THR A 88 -6.77 15.54 1.03
C THR A 88 -6.65 15.34 2.52
N ASP A 89 -5.56 15.82 3.12
CA ASP A 89 -5.47 15.92 4.56
C ASP A 89 -6.50 16.96 5.06
N PRO A 90 -7.48 16.55 5.88
CA PRO A 90 -8.54 17.44 6.31
C PRO A 90 -8.04 18.59 7.18
N LYS A 91 -6.92 18.43 7.89
CA LYS A 91 -6.36 19.47 8.78
C LYS A 91 -5.54 20.48 7.99
N THR A 92 -4.56 20.01 7.22
CA THR A 92 -3.63 20.90 6.50
C THR A 92 -4.16 21.36 5.14
N ARG A 93 -5.25 20.73 4.65
CA ARG A 93 -5.80 20.92 3.30
C ARG A 93 -4.81 20.57 2.18
N ARG A 94 -3.71 19.90 2.51
CA ARG A 94 -2.73 19.43 1.53
C ARG A 94 -3.28 18.25 0.75
N ASN A 95 -3.04 18.25 -0.55
CA ASN A 95 -3.40 17.16 -1.44
C ASN A 95 -2.19 16.28 -1.70
N TYR A 96 -2.41 14.98 -1.63
CA TYR A 96 -1.43 13.95 -1.96
C TYR A 96 -1.96 13.11 -3.10
N THR A 97 -1.08 12.76 -4.03
CA THR A 97 -1.30 11.60 -4.89
C THR A 97 -1.00 10.33 -4.11
N VAL A 98 -1.69 9.23 -4.41
CA VAL A 98 -1.42 7.93 -3.78
C VAL A 98 -0.90 6.97 -4.83
N ALA A 99 0.23 6.33 -4.53
CA ALA A 99 0.84 5.30 -5.36
C ALA A 99 0.96 3.98 -4.60
N PHE A 100 1.00 2.88 -5.35
CA PHE A 100 1.17 1.53 -4.83
C PHE A 100 2.48 0.95 -5.36
N ASP A 101 3.26 0.40 -4.44
CA ASP A 101 4.50 -0.32 -4.71
C ASP A 101 4.36 -1.71 -4.09
N VAL A 102 3.92 -2.66 -4.91
CA VAL A 102 3.59 -4.02 -4.46
C VAL A 102 4.59 -4.98 -5.07
N HIS A 103 5.25 -5.74 -4.21
CA HIS A 103 6.19 -6.78 -4.61
C HIS A 103 5.68 -8.14 -4.13
N VAL A 104 5.54 -9.08 -5.07
CA VAL A 104 5.12 -10.46 -4.79
C VAL A 104 6.23 -11.41 -5.20
N SER A 105 6.67 -12.27 -4.27
CA SER A 105 7.76 -13.22 -4.53
C SER A 105 7.49 -14.59 -3.92
N VAL A 106 8.12 -15.63 -4.46
CA VAL A 106 8.03 -16.99 -3.89
C VAL A 106 8.89 -17.07 -2.62
N PHE A 107 8.29 -17.50 -1.52
CA PHE A 107 8.99 -17.75 -0.27
C PHE A 107 9.90 -18.98 -0.43
N ASN A 108 11.21 -18.73 -0.52
CA ASN A 108 12.31 -19.70 -0.45
C ASN A 108 12.08 -21.06 -1.14
N GLU A 109 12.74 -21.30 -2.28
CA GLU A 109 12.59 -22.52 -3.09
C GLU A 109 12.83 -23.84 -2.33
N LYS A 110 13.60 -23.83 -1.23
CA LYS A 110 13.90 -25.03 -0.42
C LYS A 110 12.77 -25.45 0.52
N GLU A 111 11.82 -24.57 0.84
CA GLU A 111 10.74 -24.83 1.80
C GLU A 111 9.35 -24.88 1.14
N ARG A 112 9.31 -24.91 -0.19
CA ARG A 112 8.10 -25.07 -1.03
C ARG A 112 7.15 -26.20 -0.57
N ALA A 113 7.65 -27.19 0.17
CA ALA A 113 6.93 -28.43 0.46
C ALA A 113 6.47 -28.63 1.92
N THR A 114 6.93 -27.87 2.91
CA THR A 114 6.58 -28.16 4.33
C THR A 114 6.39 -26.90 5.16
N SER A 115 5.20 -26.30 5.04
CA SER A 115 4.72 -25.30 6.00
C SER A 115 4.39 -25.97 7.32
N PHE A 116 5.22 -25.74 8.34
CA PHE A 116 4.71 -25.82 9.71
C PHE A 116 4.98 -24.55 10.50
N PHE A 117 6.02 -23.77 10.18
CA PHE A 117 6.31 -22.51 10.87
C PHE A 117 6.95 -21.47 9.94
N ILE A 118 6.22 -20.40 9.61
CA ILE A 118 6.83 -19.15 9.13
C ILE A 118 7.20 -18.35 10.37
N PHE A 119 8.44 -18.50 10.83
CA PHE A 119 8.90 -17.89 12.10
C PHE A 119 8.82 -16.35 12.10
N ASP A 120 8.83 -15.70 10.93
CA ASP A 120 8.70 -14.25 10.82
C ASP A 120 7.31 -13.74 11.24
N ASN A 121 6.26 -14.59 11.22
CA ASN A 121 4.92 -14.25 11.71
C ASN A 121 4.86 -14.13 13.25
N LEU A 122 5.88 -14.60 13.96
CA LEU A 122 6.02 -14.41 15.41
C LEU A 122 6.68 -13.07 15.75
N ASN A 123 7.18 -12.33 14.75
CA ASN A 123 7.71 -10.99 14.93
C ASN A 123 6.60 -9.95 14.76
N PRO A 124 6.11 -9.31 15.85
CA PRO A 124 5.05 -8.30 15.76
C PRO A 124 5.47 -7.02 15.01
N SER A 125 6.76 -6.89 14.70
CA SER A 125 7.30 -5.80 13.89
C SER A 125 7.43 -6.14 12.41
N SER A 126 7.18 -7.41 12.02
CA SER A 126 7.10 -7.78 10.62
C SER A 126 5.96 -7.01 9.93
N ARG A 127 6.19 -6.65 8.67
CA ARG A 127 5.21 -6.05 7.76
C ARG A 127 5.13 -6.86 6.46
N LYS A 128 5.56 -8.12 6.52
CA LYS A 128 5.53 -9.04 5.38
C LYS A 128 4.25 -9.85 5.44
N ASN A 129 3.68 -10.08 4.28
CA ASN A 129 2.48 -10.88 4.11
C ASN A 129 2.86 -12.26 3.61
N TYR A 130 2.21 -13.30 4.11
CA TYR A 130 2.51 -14.69 3.76
C TYR A 130 1.26 -15.42 3.28
N ILE A 131 1.21 -15.71 1.99
CA ILE A 131 0.04 -16.26 1.33
C ILE A 131 0.32 -17.69 0.86
N ARG A 132 -0.47 -18.65 1.33
CA ARG A 132 -0.42 -20.00 0.79
C ARG A 132 -1.14 -20.03 -0.56
N VAL A 133 -0.48 -20.55 -1.58
CA VAL A 133 -1.11 -20.80 -2.88
C VAL A 133 -1.73 -22.20 -2.86
N SER A 134 -3.02 -22.26 -3.19
CA SER A 134 -3.77 -23.51 -3.31
C SER A 134 -4.16 -23.80 -4.75
N GLU A 135 -3.98 -25.05 -5.17
CA GLU A 135 -4.50 -25.58 -6.44
C GLU A 135 -6.04 -25.71 -6.40
N VAL A 136 -6.57 -26.05 -5.21
CA VAL A 136 -7.99 -26.31 -5.02
C VAL A 136 -8.68 -25.07 -4.46
N CYS A 137 -9.34 -24.35 -5.35
CA CYS A 137 -10.38 -23.40 -5.01
C CYS A 137 -11.68 -23.81 -5.71
N ARG A 138 -12.27 -24.91 -5.24
CA ARG A 138 -13.55 -25.42 -5.73
C ARG A 138 -14.54 -25.54 -4.57
N GLY A 139 -15.79 -25.18 -4.81
CA GLY A 139 -16.85 -25.25 -3.82
C GLY A 139 -16.66 -24.24 -2.69
N ARG A 140 -16.53 -24.72 -1.44
CA ARG A 140 -16.42 -23.87 -0.24
C ARG A 140 -15.02 -23.27 -0.01
N PHE A 141 -14.02 -23.68 -0.78
CA PHE A 141 -12.65 -23.16 -0.67
C PHE A 141 -12.48 -21.99 -1.64
N ARG A 142 -12.40 -20.78 -1.07
CA ARG A 142 -12.17 -19.53 -1.76
C ARG A 142 -10.88 -18.88 -1.27
N SER A 143 -10.33 -17.97 -2.08
CA SER A 143 -9.30 -17.07 -1.57
C SER A 143 -9.81 -16.38 -0.31
N HIS A 144 -8.92 -16.17 0.66
CA HIS A 144 -9.21 -15.40 1.85
C HIS A 144 -7.93 -14.92 2.50
N VAL A 145 -8.01 -13.79 3.18
CA VAL A 145 -7.07 -13.35 4.21
C VAL A 145 -7.60 -13.76 5.59
N SER A 146 -6.70 -14.29 6.43
CA SER A 146 -7.00 -14.70 7.79
C SER A 146 -7.37 -13.49 8.65
N MET A 147 -8.10 -13.72 9.74
CA MET A 147 -8.57 -12.67 10.66
C MET A 147 -7.45 -11.74 11.19
N TYR A 148 -6.18 -12.19 11.16
CA TYR A 148 -5.03 -11.40 11.59
C TYR A 148 -4.31 -10.63 10.47
N GLY A 149 -4.78 -10.69 9.22
CA GLY A 149 -4.47 -9.72 8.15
C GLY A 149 -3.19 -9.99 7.35
N ASP A 150 -2.22 -10.71 7.92
CA ASP A 150 -0.88 -10.90 7.33
C ASP A 150 -0.71 -12.26 6.62
N THR A 151 -1.73 -13.11 6.70
CA THR A 151 -1.69 -14.49 6.22
C THR A 151 -2.97 -14.88 5.52
N GLY A 152 -2.92 -15.81 4.58
CA GLY A 152 -4.11 -16.22 3.84
C GLY A 152 -3.87 -17.40 2.92
N VAL A 153 -4.93 -17.77 2.19
CA VAL A 153 -4.86 -18.75 1.11
C VAL A 153 -5.40 -18.10 -0.14
N TRP A 154 -4.63 -18.04 -1.21
CA TRP A 154 -5.06 -17.54 -2.52
C TRP A 154 -5.00 -18.65 -3.59
N CYS A 155 -5.89 -18.56 -4.57
CA CYS A 155 -6.02 -19.56 -5.63
C CYS A 155 -4.99 -19.31 -6.74
N ALA A 156 -4.21 -20.33 -7.14
CA ALA A 156 -3.16 -20.18 -8.16
C ALA A 156 -3.68 -19.60 -9.50
N GLY A 157 -4.94 -19.88 -9.85
CA GLY A 157 -5.62 -19.36 -11.03
C GLY A 157 -6.90 -18.57 -10.71
N GLY A 158 -6.94 -17.90 -9.55
CA GLY A 158 -8.07 -17.04 -9.20
C GLY A 158 -8.22 -15.86 -10.17
N PRO A 159 -9.45 -15.34 -10.38
CA PRO A 159 -9.65 -14.12 -11.18
C PRO A 159 -8.83 -12.94 -10.61
N PRO A 160 -8.30 -12.04 -11.47
CA PRO A 160 -7.54 -10.87 -11.01
C PRO A 160 -8.28 -10.01 -9.98
N SER A 161 -9.59 -9.85 -10.14
CA SER A 161 -10.46 -9.12 -9.20
C SER A 161 -10.45 -9.74 -7.80
N VAL A 162 -10.45 -11.08 -7.70
CA VAL A 162 -10.41 -11.78 -6.41
C VAL A 162 -9.07 -11.53 -5.73
N ILE A 163 -7.96 -11.62 -6.46
CA ILE A 163 -6.63 -11.33 -5.90
C ILE A 163 -6.54 -9.86 -5.43
N ALA A 164 -7.08 -8.93 -6.21
CA ALA A 164 -7.15 -7.52 -5.85
C ALA A 164 -8.04 -7.27 -4.61
N HIS A 165 -9.15 -8.01 -4.48
CA HIS A 165 -10.04 -7.94 -3.32
C HIS A 165 -9.33 -8.41 -2.04
N GLU A 166 -8.65 -9.56 -2.10
CA GLU A 166 -7.87 -10.06 -0.97
C GLU A 166 -6.73 -9.12 -0.57
N TYR A 167 -6.09 -8.47 -1.55
CA TYR A 167 -5.11 -7.43 -1.25
C TYR A 167 -5.72 -6.27 -0.47
N GLY A 168 -6.98 -5.90 -0.75
CA GLY A 168 -7.74 -4.94 0.06
C GLY A 168 -7.82 -5.33 1.53
N HIS A 169 -7.95 -6.63 1.85
CA HIS A 169 -7.91 -7.12 3.23
C HIS A 169 -6.52 -7.02 3.87
N LEU A 170 -5.43 -7.25 3.11
CA LEU A 170 -4.06 -6.96 3.58
C LEU A 170 -3.89 -5.47 3.92
N LEU A 171 -4.64 -4.61 3.22
CA LEU A 171 -4.72 -3.18 3.53
C LEU A 171 -5.65 -2.84 4.72
N GLY A 172 -6.23 -3.84 5.38
CA GLY A 172 -7.14 -3.65 6.51
C GLY A 172 -8.55 -3.22 6.13
N LEU A 173 -8.93 -3.31 4.84
CA LEU A 173 -10.32 -3.10 4.44
C LEU A 173 -11.16 -4.33 4.79
N ILE A 174 -12.38 -4.09 5.24
CA ILE A 174 -13.37 -5.13 5.50
C ILE A 174 -14.21 -5.39 4.25
N ASP A 175 -14.80 -6.58 4.20
CA ASP A 175 -15.90 -6.86 3.28
C ASP A 175 -17.04 -5.86 3.46
N ARG A 176 -17.66 -5.49 2.35
CA ARG A 176 -18.79 -4.54 2.24
C ARG A 176 -20.04 -5.25 1.73
N TYR A 177 -20.22 -6.45 2.25
CA TYR A 177 -21.39 -7.29 2.06
C TYR A 177 -21.60 -8.11 3.34
N HIS A 178 -22.83 -8.55 3.58
CA HIS A 178 -23.16 -9.51 4.63
C HIS A 178 -23.78 -10.76 4.01
N SER A 179 -23.37 -11.92 4.51
CA SER A 179 -23.92 -13.20 4.05
C SER A 179 -25.33 -13.41 4.63
N VAL A 180 -26.32 -13.53 3.75
CA VAL A 180 -27.72 -13.81 4.09
C VAL A 180 -28.12 -15.14 3.47
N ARG A 181 -28.21 -16.17 4.34
CA ARG A 181 -28.51 -17.57 3.98
C ARG A 181 -27.63 -18.10 2.85
N ASP A 182 -28.09 -17.94 1.62
CA ASP A 182 -27.56 -18.55 0.39
C ASP A 182 -26.94 -17.53 -0.58
N HIS A 183 -26.93 -16.23 -0.23
CA HIS A 183 -26.33 -15.18 -1.05
C HIS A 183 -25.69 -14.10 -0.18
N ASN A 184 -24.93 -13.20 -0.83
CA ASN A 184 -24.38 -12.01 -0.18
C ASN A 184 -25.27 -10.81 -0.54
N GLU A 185 -25.68 -10.06 0.47
CA GLU A 185 -26.31 -8.75 0.30
C GLU A 185 -25.22 -7.69 0.41
N LEU A 186 -25.12 -6.81 -0.59
CA LEU A 186 -24.10 -5.76 -0.61
C LEU A 186 -24.50 -4.61 0.32
N ASP A 187 -23.52 -3.99 0.98
CA ASP A 187 -23.75 -2.77 1.74
C ASP A 187 -24.29 -1.68 0.80
N HIS A 188 -25.36 -1.01 1.21
CA HIS A 188 -25.95 0.02 0.36
C HIS A 188 -24.93 1.13 0.04
N GLY A 189 -24.80 1.45 -1.24
CA GLY A 189 -23.86 2.44 -1.77
C GLY A 189 -22.48 1.87 -2.14
N TRP A 190 -22.25 0.56 -1.97
CA TRP A 190 -21.01 -0.14 -2.32
C TRP A 190 -21.17 -1.12 -3.50
N GLU A 191 -22.29 -1.10 -4.21
CA GLU A 191 -22.68 -2.16 -5.15
C GLU A 191 -21.72 -2.36 -6.34
N SER A 192 -20.91 -1.35 -6.69
CA SER A 192 -19.86 -1.42 -7.73
C SER A 192 -18.44 -1.57 -7.19
N ASN A 193 -18.30 -1.64 -5.87
CA ASN A 193 -17.01 -1.57 -5.20
C ASN A 193 -16.38 -2.95 -5.10
N LEU A 194 -15.07 -3.03 -5.32
CA LEU A 194 -14.29 -4.26 -5.20
C LEU A 194 -14.48 -4.96 -3.85
N MET A 195 -14.62 -4.22 -2.75
CA MET A 195 -14.80 -4.81 -1.42
C MET A 195 -16.22 -5.33 -1.15
N ALA A 196 -17.20 -5.03 -2.02
CA ALA A 196 -18.55 -5.57 -1.94
C ALA A 196 -18.76 -6.70 -2.98
N ASP A 197 -18.27 -6.48 -4.21
CA ASP A 197 -18.29 -7.45 -5.29
C ASP A 197 -16.85 -7.77 -5.74
N GLY A 198 -16.25 -8.79 -5.14
CA GLY A 198 -14.89 -9.24 -5.49
C GLY A 198 -14.76 -9.87 -6.90
N MET A 199 -15.86 -10.09 -7.62
CA MET A 199 -15.86 -10.73 -8.94
C MET A 199 -16.12 -9.74 -10.09
N GLY A 200 -16.76 -8.60 -9.81
CA GLY A 200 -17.10 -7.59 -10.82
C GLY A 200 -16.92 -6.14 -10.38
N GLY A 201 -16.55 -5.90 -9.11
CA GLY A 201 -16.35 -4.57 -8.57
C GLY A 201 -14.99 -3.95 -8.89
N GLU A 202 -14.92 -2.64 -8.75
CA GLU A 202 -13.73 -1.82 -9.03
C GLU A 202 -13.17 -1.21 -7.73
N VAL A 203 -11.87 -0.94 -7.71
CA VAL A 203 -11.32 -0.06 -6.67
C VAL A 203 -11.89 1.33 -6.89
N GLU A 204 -12.37 1.97 -5.82
CA GLU A 204 -12.89 3.32 -5.82
C GLU A 204 -12.12 4.19 -4.82
N GLN A 205 -12.25 5.52 -4.95
CA GLN A 205 -11.59 6.47 -4.06
C GLN A 205 -11.90 6.20 -2.57
N ARG A 206 -13.11 5.74 -2.25
CA ARG A 206 -13.49 5.37 -0.88
C ARG A 206 -12.67 4.22 -0.29
N ASN A 207 -12.13 3.32 -1.12
CA ASN A 207 -11.21 2.27 -0.65
C ASN A 207 -9.90 2.89 -0.20
N ILE A 208 -9.37 3.81 -1.01
CA ILE A 208 -8.13 4.54 -0.72
C ILE A 208 -8.30 5.39 0.54
N ASP A 209 -9.41 6.12 0.64
CA ASP A 209 -9.73 6.95 1.78
C ASP A 209 -9.83 6.11 3.06
N ALA A 210 -10.47 4.94 3.00
CA ALA A 210 -10.59 4.02 4.13
C ALA A 210 -9.22 3.41 4.53
N ALA A 211 -8.41 2.98 3.56
CA ALA A 211 -7.09 2.40 3.81
C ALA A 211 -6.12 3.41 4.44
N LEU A 212 -6.24 4.69 4.08
CA LEU A 212 -5.35 5.75 4.55
C LEU A 212 -5.91 6.59 5.71
N GLN A 213 -7.19 6.42 6.08
CA GLN A 213 -7.88 7.30 7.04
C GLN A 213 -7.09 7.49 8.34
N GLU A 214 -6.61 6.40 8.92
CA GLU A 214 -5.88 6.43 10.19
C GLU A 214 -4.46 7.00 10.01
N THR A 215 -3.81 6.74 8.88
CA THR A 215 -2.50 7.32 8.58
C THR A 215 -2.60 8.84 8.46
N ILE A 216 -3.57 9.36 7.71
CA ILE A 216 -3.76 10.80 7.51
C ILE A 216 -4.04 11.50 8.84
N ARG A 217 -4.85 10.88 9.72
CA ARG A 217 -5.07 11.40 11.09
C ARG A 217 -3.77 11.54 11.87
N ARG A 218 -2.85 10.59 11.73
CA ARG A 218 -1.57 10.52 12.46
C ARG A 218 -0.44 11.36 11.87
N LEU A 219 -0.49 11.70 10.58
CA LEU A 219 0.46 12.65 9.96
C LEU A 219 0.48 14.02 10.68
N ASN A 220 -0.55 14.32 11.47
CA ASN A 220 -0.68 15.55 12.24
C ASN A 220 -0.79 15.27 13.75
N PRO A 221 0.31 14.86 14.42
CA PRO A 221 0.29 14.44 15.83
C PRO A 221 0.21 15.60 16.85
N GLN A 222 -0.38 16.75 16.49
CA GLN A 222 -0.52 17.87 17.42
C GLN A 222 -1.98 18.12 17.83
N GLU A 223 -2.15 18.11 19.16
CA GLU A 223 -3.26 18.52 20.03
C GLU A 223 -4.51 17.62 20.07
N GLN A 224 -4.39 16.53 20.85
CA GLN A 224 -5.44 16.11 21.78
C GLN A 224 -5.13 16.71 23.15
#